data_AF-A0A6N2EN46-F1
#
_entry.id   AF-A0A6N2EN46-F1
#
_cell.length_a   1.000
_cell.length_b   1.000
_cell.length_c   1.000
_cell.angle_alpha   90.00
_cell.angle_beta   90.00
_cell.angle_gamma   90.00
#
_symmetry.space_group_name_H-M   'P 1'
#
loop_
_entity.id
_entity.type
_entity.pdbx_description
1 polymer ?
#
loop_
_entity_poly.entity_id
_entity_poly.type
_entity_poly.pdbx_seq_one_letter_code
_entity_poly.pdbx_strand_id
1 'polypeptide(L)'
;MPKSREQRQAERSDVLVSAVISTYLLTHLHHVLQRAEYGAQKEGRSALAANYAQLRKVLCLDARSMEDASASGTPVSDSPRAA
;
A
#
# COMPACT_ATOMS: atom_id res chain seq x y z
N MET A 1 -5.93 19.00 24.24
CA MET A 1 -6.27 20.07 23.27
C MET A 1 -6.88 19.43 22.03
N PRO A 2 -8.13 19.74 21.63
CA PRO A 2 -8.69 19.19 20.39
C PRO A 2 -8.02 19.84 19.18
N LYS A 3 -7.47 19.02 18.25
CA LYS A 3 -6.87 19.50 17.00
C LYS A 3 -7.85 20.32 16.16
N SER A 4 -7.36 21.39 15.53
CA SER A 4 -8.15 22.27 14.66
C SER A 4 -8.60 21.52 13.39
N ARG A 5 -9.72 21.94 12.79
CA ARG A 5 -10.28 21.31 11.58
C ARG A 5 -9.29 21.31 10.40
N GLU A 6 -8.50 22.37 10.27
CA GLU A 6 -7.46 22.50 9.24
C GLU A 6 -6.30 21.51 9.44
N GLN A 7 -5.87 21.29 10.68
CA GLN A 7 -4.81 20.30 11.00
C GLN A 7 -5.26 18.87 10.66
N ARG A 8 -6.52 18.51 10.96
CA ARG A 8 -7.08 17.20 10.55
C ARG A 8 -7.16 17.04 9.03
N GLN A 9 -7.36 18.14 8.30
CA GLN A 9 -7.48 18.10 6.84
C GLN A 9 -6.10 17.95 6.17
N ALA A 10 -5.07 18.61 6.71
CA ALA A 10 -3.69 18.42 6.29
C ALA A 10 -3.20 16.98 6.54
N GLU A 11 -3.42 16.42 7.74
CA GLU A 11 -3.08 15.02 8.05
C GLU A 11 -3.78 14.04 7.11
N ARG A 12 -5.05 14.28 6.76
CA ARG A 12 -5.76 13.45 5.77
C ARG A 12 -5.15 13.57 4.36
N SER A 13 -4.76 14.77 3.94
CA SER A 13 -4.09 14.99 2.66
C SER A 13 -2.77 14.22 2.59
N ASP A 14 -1.95 14.30 3.63
CA ASP A 14 -0.65 13.61 3.67
C ASP A 14 -0.81 12.08 3.71
N VAL A 15 -1.82 11.57 4.42
CA VAL A 15 -2.17 10.14 4.42
C VAL A 15 -2.61 9.69 3.02
N LEU A 16 -3.45 10.48 2.34
CA LEU A 16 -3.89 10.16 0.98
C LEU A 16 -2.72 10.22 -0.01
N VAL A 17 -1.85 11.22 0.08
CA VAL A 17 -0.63 11.32 -0.75
C VAL A 17 0.30 10.15 -0.47
N SER A 18 0.49 9.79 0.80
CA SER A 18 1.33 8.63 1.18
C SER A 18 0.74 7.31 0.71
N ALA A 19 -0.59 7.15 0.77
CA ALA A 19 -1.29 5.98 0.26
C ALA A 19 -1.15 5.90 -1.27
N VAL A 20 -1.39 6.99 -2.00
CA VAL A 20 -1.26 7.04 -3.47
C VAL A 20 0.18 6.77 -3.91
N ILE A 21 1.17 7.39 -3.25
CA ILE A 21 2.59 7.16 -3.53
C ILE A 21 2.95 5.70 -3.20
N SER A 22 2.47 5.16 -2.09
CA SER A 22 2.70 3.77 -1.71
C SER A 22 2.10 2.80 -2.73
N THR A 23 0.85 3.01 -3.17
CA THR A 23 0.20 2.17 -4.18
C THR A 23 0.95 2.19 -5.51
N TYR A 24 1.42 3.37 -5.94
CA TYR A 24 2.24 3.48 -7.15
C TYR A 24 3.56 2.72 -7.02
N LEU A 25 4.28 2.90 -5.92
CA LEU A 25 5.55 2.22 -5.67
C LEU A 25 5.39 0.71 -5.53
N LEU A 26 4.34 0.25 -4.84
CA LEU A 26 3.99 -1.17 -4.71
C LEU A 26 3.71 -1.79 -6.09
N THR A 27 2.92 -1.11 -6.91
CA THR A 27 2.60 -1.55 -8.28
C THR A 27 3.86 -1.58 -9.15
N HIS A 28 4.72 -0.56 -9.05
CA HIS A 28 5.96 -0.49 -9.81
C HIS A 28 6.92 -1.61 -9.41
N LEU A 29 7.08 -1.84 -8.10
CA LEU A 29 7.95 -2.89 -7.58
C LEU A 29 7.45 -4.29 -7.97
N HIS A 30 6.13 -4.50 -8.01
CA HIS A 30 5.55 -5.76 -8.51
C HIS A 30 5.99 -6.05 -9.95
N HIS A 31 5.90 -5.06 -10.84
CA HIS A 31 6.30 -5.21 -12.23
C HIS A 31 7.82 -5.43 -12.38
N VAL A 32 8.64 -4.74 -11.59
CA VAL A 32 10.10 -4.94 -11.59
C VAL A 32 10.43 -6.38 -11.19
N LEU A 33 9.82 -6.90 -10.12
CA LEU A 33 10.03 -8.29 -9.67
C LEU A 33 9.54 -9.31 -10.71
N GLN A 34 8.39 -9.08 -11.33
CA GLN A 34 7.88 -9.96 -12.40
C GLN A 34 8.81 -9.98 -13.62
N ARG A 35 9.37 -8.83 -14.01
CA ARG A 35 10.33 -8.74 -15.11
C ARG A 35 11.65 -9.43 -14.77
N ALA A 36 12.11 -9.29 -13.53
CA ALA A 36 13.32 -9.96 -13.03
C ALA A 36 13.14 -11.48 -12.96
N GLU A 37 11.97 -11.95 -12.51
CA GLU A 37 11.57 -13.37 -12.51
C GLU A 37 11.66 -13.96 -13.92
N TYR A 38 11.04 -13.29 -14.90
CA TYR A 38 11.06 -13.72 -16.30
C TYR A 38 12.47 -13.72 -16.90
N GLY A 39 13.28 -12.71 -16.60
CA GLY A 39 14.69 -12.66 -17.02
C GLY A 39 15.49 -13.83 -16.46
N ALA A 40 15.37 -14.10 -15.16
CA ALA A 40 16.04 -15.20 -14.50
C ALA A 40 15.61 -16.58 -15.03
N GLN A 41 14.32 -16.75 -15.38
CA GLN A 41 13.82 -17.98 -16.03
C GLN A 41 14.46 -18.18 -17.40
N LYS A 42 14.56 -17.12 -18.22
CA LYS A 42 15.20 -17.19 -19.54
C LYS A 42 16.69 -17.53 -19.48
N GLU A 43 17.37 -17.07 -18.43
CA GLU A 43 18.78 -17.37 -18.20
C GLU A 43 19.03 -18.75 -17.57
N GLY A 44 17.97 -19.53 -17.30
CA GLY A 44 18.08 -20.83 -16.63
C GLY A 44 18.44 -20.72 -15.14
N ARG A 45 18.35 -19.53 -14.55
CA ARG A 45 18.64 -19.27 -13.13
C ARG A 45 17.40 -19.54 -12.26
N SER A 46 16.97 -20.80 -12.21
CA SER A 46 15.72 -21.20 -11.56
C SER A 46 15.62 -20.79 -10.08
N ALA A 47 16.73 -20.84 -9.33
CA ALA A 47 16.75 -20.41 -7.92
C ALA A 47 16.46 -18.91 -7.76
N LEU A 48 17.00 -18.09 -8.66
CA LEU A 48 16.81 -16.64 -8.66
C LEU A 48 15.37 -16.28 -9.10
N ALA A 49 14.84 -16.98 -10.09
CA ALA A 49 13.44 -16.84 -10.50
C ALA A 49 12.47 -17.17 -9.35
N ALA A 50 12.72 -18.28 -8.64
CA ALA A 50 11.93 -18.65 -7.47
C ALA A 50 11.99 -17.59 -6.35
N ASN A 51 13.17 -17.00 -6.13
CA ASN A 51 13.34 -15.92 -5.17
C ASN A 51 12.52 -14.67 -5.55
N TYR A 52 12.57 -14.23 -6.81
CA TYR A 52 11.75 -13.09 -7.27
C TYR A 52 10.24 -13.37 -7.16
N ALA A 53 9.80 -14.58 -7.47
CA ALA A 53 8.41 -15.00 -7.29
C ALA A 53 7.98 -14.95 -5.81
N GLN A 54 8.83 -15.40 -4.89
CA GLN A 54 8.58 -15.33 -3.45
C GLN A 54 8.51 -13.88 -2.96
N LEU A 55 9.45 -13.02 -3.38
CA LEU A 55 9.42 -11.58 -3.04
C LEU A 55 8.14 -10.92 -3.54
N ARG A 56 7.72 -11.24 -4.77
CA ARG A 56 6.47 -10.73 -5.35
C ARG A 56 5.26 -11.18 -4.55
N LYS A 57 5.25 -12.41 -4.03
CA LYS A 57 4.20 -12.93 -3.15
C LYS A 57 4.14 -12.19 -1.82
N VAL A 58 5.29 -11.97 -1.16
CA VAL A 58 5.38 -11.22 0.10
C VAL A 58 4.90 -9.79 -0.11
N LEU A 59 5.37 -9.12 -1.16
CA LEU A 59 4.95 -7.76 -1.50
C LEU A 59 3.43 -7.64 -1.64
N CYS A 60 2.78 -8.60 -2.31
CA CYS A 60 1.32 -8.59 -2.45
C CYS A 60 0.58 -8.84 -1.13
N LEU A 61 1.15 -9.62 -0.22
CA LEU A 61 0.57 -9.83 1.11
C LEU A 61 0.67 -8.55 1.95
N ASP A 62 1.82 -7.89 1.93
CA ASP A 62 2.04 -6.62 2.64
C ASP A 62 1.15 -5.51 2.08
N ALA A 63 1.01 -5.41 0.75
CA ALA A 63 0.14 -4.44 0.09
C ALA A 63 -1.33 -4.60 0.52
N ARG A 64 -1.82 -5.84 0.61
CA ARG A 64 -3.18 -6.13 1.09
C ARG A 64 -3.37 -5.75 2.55
N SER A 65 -2.36 -5.98 3.39
CA SER A 65 -2.39 -5.55 4.78
C SER A 65 -2.40 -4.02 4.93
N MET A 66 -1.75 -3.28 4.02
CA MET A 66 -1.76 -1.82 3.99
C MET A 66 -3.12 -1.25 3.51
N GLU A 67 -3.77 -1.89 2.53
CA GLU A 67 -5.10 -1.50 2.06
C GLU A 67 -6.16 -1.64 3.17
N ASP A 68 -6.08 -2.69 3.99
CA ASP A 68 -7.01 -2.93 5.12
C ASP A 68 -6.89 -1.84 6.21
N ALA A 69 -5.68 -1.32 6.44
CA ALA A 69 -5.43 -0.17 7.31
C ALA A 69 -5.97 1.15 6.73
N SER A 70 -5.97 1.29 5.40
CA SER A 70 -6.44 2.48 4.68
C SER A 70 -7.97 2.53 4.56
N ALA A 71 -8.62 1.36 4.52
CA ALA A 71 -10.06 1.19 4.43
C ALA A 71 -10.80 1.29 5.78
N SER A 72 -10.06 1.28 6.90
CA SER A 72 -10.58 1.61 8.23
C SER A 72 -10.81 3.12 8.37
N GLY A 73 -11.61 3.69 7.46
CA GLY A 73 -12.30 4.94 7.71
C GLY A 73 -13.26 4.68 8.85
N THR A 74 -12.90 5.08 10.07
CA THR A 74 -13.81 5.11 11.22
C THR A 74 -15.15 5.66 10.75
N PRO A 75 -16.28 4.93 10.90
CA PRO A 75 -17.58 5.52 10.61
C PRO A 75 -17.68 6.77 11.47
N VAL A 76 -17.83 7.91 10.81
CA VAL A 76 -18.18 9.14 11.50
C VAL A 76 -19.54 8.84 12.11
N SER A 77 -19.57 8.46 13.39
CA SER A 77 -20.81 8.44 14.14
C SER A 77 -21.32 9.87 14.12
N ASP A 78 -22.31 10.12 13.25
CA ASP A 78 -23.19 11.26 13.32
C ASP A 78 -23.77 11.26 14.74
N SER A 79 -23.19 12.09 15.61
CA SER A 79 -23.76 12.40 16.90
C SER A 79 -24.69 13.59 16.68
N PRO A 80 -26.03 13.40 16.72
CA PRO A 80 -26.94 14.52 16.62
C PRO A 80 -26.85 15.26 17.95
N ARG A 81 -26.13 16.39 17.96
CA ARG A 81 -26.08 17.22 19.16
C ARG A 81 -27.41 17.95 19.30
N ALA A 82 -28.18 17.48 20.29
CA ALA A 82 -29.34 18.13 20.85
C ALA A 82 -28.96 19.41 21.64
N ALA A 83 -30.01 20.24 21.80
CA ALA A 83 -30.19 21.46 22.60
C ALA A 83 -29.69 22.77 21.97
#